data_AF-A0AAW2S9F5-F1
#
_entry.id   AF-A0AAW2S9F5-F1
#
_cell.length_a   1.000
_cell.length_b   1.000
_cell.length_c   1.000
_cell.angle_alpha   90.00
_cell.angle_beta   90.00
_cell.angle_gamma   90.00
#
_symmetry.space_group_name_H-M   'P 1'
#
loop_
_entity.id
_entity.type
_entity.pdbx_description
1 polymer ?
#
loop_
_entity_poly.entity_id
_entity_poly.type
_entity_poly.pdbx_seq_one_letter_code
_entity_poly.pdbx_strand_id
1 'polypeptide(L)'
;MDIASAYNVILGRPTLNTFRAVISTYHMKIKFPVIGGVGEAQANALQARKCYIETIKKGKKRGMEEPPKTKDSNKWGKDLVPSPEPDEETPVMVQLVEELLTIELAPSDSGKVTKIGSKMTENVRNQIINCLRKNKDIFAWTSQDLEGIDPGVITHHLNLDPSAKPVKTEKATLQA
;
A
#
# COMPACT_ATOMS: atom_id res chain seq x y z
N MET A 1 -10.32 5.30 -11.65
CA MET A 1 -10.90 4.12 -10.97
C MET A 1 -10.02 3.84 -9.77
N ASP A 2 -10.52 4.10 -8.56
CA ASP A 2 -9.82 3.72 -7.32
C ASP A 2 -9.95 2.22 -7.12
N ILE A 3 -8.87 1.49 -7.37
CA ILE A 3 -8.80 0.07 -7.07
C ILE A 3 -8.55 -0.07 -5.58
N ALA A 4 -9.35 -0.89 -4.89
CA ALA A 4 -9.16 -1.18 -3.48
C ALA A 4 -7.79 -1.85 -3.27
N SER A 5 -6.83 -1.08 -2.75
CA SER A 5 -5.51 -1.57 -2.39
C SER A 5 -5.56 -2.24 -1.02
N ALA A 6 -4.84 -3.36 -0.87
CA ALA A 6 -4.62 -4.00 0.43
C ALA A 6 -3.73 -3.16 1.37
N TYR A 7 -3.11 -2.10 0.84
CA TYR A 7 -2.22 -1.21 1.59
C TYR A 7 -2.99 0.04 2.03
N ASN A 8 -2.92 0.34 3.33
CA ASN A 8 -3.53 1.55 3.89
C ASN A 8 -2.80 2.83 3.44
N VAL A 9 -1.48 2.75 3.19
CA VAL A 9 -0.63 3.86 2.72
C VAL A 9 0.57 3.28 1.95
N ILE A 10 0.97 3.92 0.85
CA ILE A 10 2.26 3.68 0.17
C ILE A 10 3.10 4.95 0.31
N LEU A 11 4.23 4.86 1.02
CA LEU A 11 5.15 5.99 1.19
C LEU A 11 6.22 5.95 0.11
N GLY A 12 6.25 6.97 -0.73
CA GLY A 12 7.29 7.14 -1.75
C GLY A 12 8.63 7.60 -1.18
N ARG A 13 9.68 7.56 -2.00
CA ARG A 13 11.01 8.09 -1.65
C ARG A 13 10.98 9.56 -1.18
N PRO A 14 10.21 10.49 -1.80
CA PRO A 14 10.14 11.87 -1.32
C PRO A 14 9.69 11.95 0.15
N THR A 15 8.61 11.24 0.49
CA THR A 15 8.07 11.22 1.86
C THR A 15 9.05 10.62 2.86
N LEU A 16 9.74 9.53 2.50
CA LEU A 16 10.77 8.91 3.33
C LEU A 16 11.96 9.86 3.56
N ASN A 17 12.36 10.60 2.54
CA ASN A 17 13.43 11.60 2.64
C ASN A 17 13.01 12.77 3.55
N THR A 18 11.77 13.26 3.42
CA THR A 18 11.20 14.29 4.31
C THR A 18 11.24 13.86 5.76
N PHE A 19 10.89 12.59 6.05
CA PHE A 19 10.99 12.04 7.39
C PHE A 19 12.42 11.71 7.83
N ARG A 20 13.43 11.88 6.97
CA ARG A 20 14.82 11.40 7.19
C ARG A 20 14.82 9.93 7.63
N ALA A 21 13.90 9.16 7.08
CA ALA A 21 13.64 7.79 7.47
C ALA A 21 14.69 6.86 6.86
N VAL A 22 15.23 5.96 7.68
CA VAL A 22 16.16 4.91 7.26
C VAL A 22 15.43 3.58 7.31
N ILE A 23 15.31 2.94 6.15
CA ILE A 23 14.66 1.64 6.01
C ILE A 23 15.73 0.55 6.05
N SER A 24 15.58 -0.41 6.97
CA SER A 24 16.31 -1.67 6.94
C SER A 24 15.36 -2.78 6.53
N THR A 25 15.47 -3.22 5.27
CA THR A 25 14.72 -4.36 4.75
C THR A 25 15.10 -5.65 5.48
N TYR A 26 16.38 -5.82 5.81
CA TYR A 26 16.90 -6.98 6.56
C TYR A 26 16.23 -7.13 7.93
N HIS A 27 16.15 -6.05 8.71
CA HIS A 27 15.50 -6.08 10.03
C HIS A 27 13.99 -5.82 9.95
N MET A 28 13.46 -5.58 8.75
CA MET A 28 12.10 -5.08 8.49
C MET A 28 11.69 -3.93 9.42
N LYS A 29 12.56 -2.91 9.52
CA LYS A 29 12.40 -1.75 10.40
C LYS A 29 12.57 -0.45 9.64
N ILE A 30 11.89 0.59 10.10
CA ILE A 30 12.06 1.97 9.67
C ILE A 30 12.43 2.78 10.91
N LYS A 31 13.53 3.53 10.84
CA LYS A 31 13.92 4.48 11.88
C LYS A 31 13.79 5.91 11.37
N PHE A 32 13.33 6.82 12.19
CA PHE A 32 13.16 8.23 11.83
C PHE A 32 13.38 9.12 13.06
N PRO A 33 13.90 10.35 12.90
CA PRO A 33 14.03 11.30 13.99
C PRO A 33 12.67 11.64 14.63
N VAL A 34 12.65 11.71 15.95
CA VAL A 34 11.54 12.23 16.76
C VAL A 34 12.08 13.23 17.78
N ILE A 35 11.21 14.05 18.37
CA ILE A 35 11.62 14.97 19.43
C ILE A 35 12.24 14.16 20.58
N GLY A 36 13.52 14.38 20.86
CA GLY A 36 14.25 13.68 21.91
C GLY A 36 14.85 12.32 21.53
N GLY A 37 14.86 11.92 20.25
CA GLY A 37 15.56 10.70 19.85
C GLY A 37 15.21 10.14 18.46
N VAL A 38 15.21 8.82 18.37
CA VAL A 38 14.92 8.08 17.14
C VAL A 38 13.69 7.21 17.37
N GLY A 39 12.63 7.46 16.59
CA GLY A 39 11.47 6.60 16.49
C GLY A 39 11.77 5.37 15.64
N GLU A 40 11.13 4.25 15.95
CA GLU A 40 11.26 2.99 15.22
C GLU A 40 9.88 2.42 14.93
N ALA A 41 9.63 2.06 13.67
CA ALA A 41 8.51 1.26 13.23
C ALA A 41 9.03 -0.11 12.77
N GLN A 42 8.47 -1.19 13.31
CA GLN A 42 8.87 -2.56 12.97
C GLN A 42 7.73 -3.28 12.28
N ALA A 43 8.03 -3.98 11.18
CA ALA A 43 7.06 -4.84 10.52
C ALA A 43 6.77 -6.09 11.37
N ASN A 44 5.50 -6.49 11.41
CA ASN A 44 5.06 -7.71 12.08
C ASN A 44 4.48 -8.69 11.05
N ALA A 45 5.33 -9.62 10.59
CA ALA A 45 4.94 -10.61 9.59
C ALA A 45 3.77 -11.50 10.06
N LEU A 46 3.72 -11.85 11.35
CA LEU A 46 2.64 -12.69 11.88
C LEU A 46 1.30 -11.96 11.86
N GLN A 47 1.27 -10.68 12.26
CA GLN A 47 0.06 -9.88 12.18
C GLN A 47 -0.34 -9.62 10.73
N ALA A 48 0.60 -9.29 9.84
CA ALA A 48 0.32 -9.13 8.42
C ALA A 48 -0.31 -10.40 7.82
N ARG A 49 0.25 -11.57 8.15
CA ARG A 49 -0.29 -12.88 7.73
C ARG A 49 -1.67 -13.15 8.32
N LYS A 50 -1.90 -12.84 9.60
CA LYS A 50 -3.23 -12.98 10.24
C LYS A 50 -4.26 -12.11 9.54
N CYS A 51 -3.94 -10.84 9.25
CA CYS A 51 -4.82 -9.93 8.52
C CYS A 51 -5.14 -10.47 7.11
N TYR A 52 -4.14 -10.99 6.39
CA TYR A 52 -4.34 -11.60 5.07
C TYR A 52 -5.21 -12.85 5.12
N ILE A 53 -5.05 -13.72 6.13
CA ILE A 53 -5.90 -14.90 6.29
C ILE A 53 -7.34 -14.51 6.66
N GLU A 54 -7.52 -13.49 7.49
CA GLU A 54 -8.85 -12.99 7.87
C GLU A 54 -9.61 -12.37 6.70
N THR A 55 -8.94 -11.64 5.81
CA THR A 55 -9.57 -11.10 4.59
C THR A 55 -10.07 -12.23 3.70
N ILE A 56 -9.27 -13.27 3.48
CA ILE A 56 -9.67 -14.46 2.71
C ILE A 56 -10.87 -15.17 3.37
N LYS A 57 -10.82 -15.39 4.68
CA LYS A 57 -11.91 -16.07 5.41
C LYS A 57 -13.22 -15.30 5.38
N LYS A 58 -13.18 -13.96 5.44
CA LYS A 58 -14.39 -13.12 5.33
C LYS A 58 -14.95 -13.10 3.92
N GLY A 59 -14.09 -13.14 2.89
CA GLY A 59 -14.51 -13.28 1.49
C GLY A 59 -15.26 -14.59 1.22
N LYS A 60 -14.82 -15.71 1.83
CA LYS A 60 -15.43 -17.03 1.64
C LYS A 60 -16.82 -17.20 2.29
N LYS A 61 -17.19 -16.36 3.26
CA LYS A 61 -18.47 -16.45 3.99
C LYS A 61 -19.69 -15.88 3.25
N ARG A 62 -19.54 -15.34 2.04
CA ARG A 62 -20.65 -14.72 1.29
C ARG A 62 -21.10 -15.46 0.03
N GLY A 63 -20.69 -16.71 -0.17
CA GLY A 63 -21.28 -17.56 -1.20
C GLY A 63 -20.46 -18.82 -1.47
N MET A 64 -21.00 -19.96 -1.04
CA MET A 64 -21.02 -21.28 -1.70
C MET A 64 -21.12 -22.39 -0.64
N GLU A 65 -22.09 -23.27 -0.87
CA GLU A 65 -22.33 -24.53 -0.15
C GLU A 65 -21.06 -25.40 -0.11
N GLU A 66 -20.94 -26.20 0.95
CA GLU A 66 -19.86 -27.18 1.10
C GLU A 66 -19.83 -28.16 -0.09
N PRO A 67 -18.67 -28.37 -0.76
CA PRO A 67 -18.56 -29.47 -1.70
C PRO A 67 -18.45 -30.83 -0.96
N PRO A 68 -18.86 -31.94 -1.60
CA PRO A 68 -19.05 -33.22 -0.94
C PRO A 68 -17.73 -33.79 -0.39
N LYS A 69 -17.79 -34.34 0.83
CA LYS A 69 -16.69 -35.10 1.44
C LYS A 69 -16.49 -36.42 0.70
N THR A 70 -15.45 -36.53 -0.13
CA THR A 70 -14.88 -37.81 -0.51
C THR A 70 -13.69 -38.14 0.37
N LYS A 71 -13.75 -39.34 0.96
CA LYS A 71 -12.73 -39.93 1.83
C LYS A 71 -11.69 -40.60 0.95
N ASP A 72 -10.49 -40.06 0.88
CA ASP A 72 -9.33 -40.84 0.48
C ASP A 72 -8.15 -40.54 1.39
N SER A 73 -7.68 -41.61 2.03
CA SER A 73 -6.61 -41.61 3.01
C SER A 73 -5.28 -41.89 2.32
N ASN A 74 -4.37 -40.93 2.36
CA ASN A 74 -2.94 -41.19 2.15
C ASN A 74 -2.10 -40.36 3.13
N LYS A 75 -1.43 -41.10 4.03
CA LYS A 75 -0.43 -40.61 4.99
C LYS A 75 0.91 -40.44 4.27
N TRP A 76 1.41 -39.22 4.16
CA TRP A 76 2.85 -38.95 4.11
C TRP A 76 3.16 -37.52 4.57
N GLY A 77 4.12 -37.37 5.50
CA GLY A 77 4.80 -36.10 5.77
C GLY A 77 4.08 -35.08 6.66
N LYS A 78 3.93 -35.39 7.95
CA LYS A 78 3.72 -34.39 9.01
C LYS A 78 5.05 -33.65 9.15
N ASP A 79 5.02 -32.32 9.23
CA ASP A 79 6.17 -31.39 9.33
C ASP A 79 6.59 -30.67 8.04
N LEU A 80 5.63 -30.24 7.23
CA LEU A 80 5.76 -29.02 6.45
C LEU A 80 4.48 -28.22 6.64
N VAL A 81 4.61 -27.01 7.20
CA VAL A 81 3.51 -26.03 7.25
C VAL A 81 2.94 -25.92 5.83
N PRO A 82 1.64 -26.13 5.59
CA PRO A 82 1.09 -25.99 4.26
C PRO A 82 1.34 -24.56 3.78
N SER A 83 2.29 -24.44 2.85
CA SER A 83 2.32 -23.34 1.90
C SER A 83 1.06 -23.51 1.06
N PRO A 84 0.10 -22.58 1.05
CA PRO A 84 -0.88 -22.57 -0.01
C PRO A 84 -0.11 -22.23 -1.29
N GLU A 85 0.18 -23.25 -2.09
CA GLU A 85 0.50 -23.04 -3.50
C GLU A 85 -0.70 -22.31 -4.14
N PRO A 86 -0.45 -21.31 -4.99
CA PRO A 86 -1.51 -20.49 -5.55
C PRO A 86 -2.21 -21.30 -6.66
N ASP A 87 -3.25 -22.02 -6.29
CA ASP A 87 -4.19 -22.57 -7.25
C ASP A 87 -5.02 -21.40 -7.82
N GLU A 88 -4.69 -21.05 -9.05
CA GLU A 88 -5.41 -20.23 -10.02
C GLU A 88 -5.66 -18.74 -9.69
N GLU A 89 -5.40 -17.94 -10.73
CA GLU A 89 -5.38 -16.49 -10.83
C GLU A 89 -6.75 -15.82 -10.59
N THR A 90 -7.35 -16.04 -9.42
CA THR A 90 -8.45 -15.19 -8.99
C THR A 90 -7.86 -13.97 -8.26
N PRO A 91 -7.97 -12.75 -8.81
CA PRO A 91 -7.59 -11.56 -8.08
C PRO A 91 -8.53 -11.44 -6.87
N VAL A 92 -8.06 -11.89 -5.71
CA VAL A 92 -8.77 -11.72 -4.45
C VAL A 92 -8.87 -10.22 -4.22
N MET A 93 -10.06 -9.64 -4.45
CA MET A 93 -10.35 -8.28 -4.04
C MET A 93 -10.24 -8.23 -2.52
N VAL A 94 -9.12 -7.69 -2.03
CA VAL A 94 -8.87 -7.50 -0.61
C VAL A 94 -9.83 -6.42 -0.13
N GLN A 95 -10.96 -6.84 0.42
CA GLN A 95 -11.90 -5.92 1.06
C GLN A 95 -11.21 -5.30 2.28
N LEU A 96 -11.34 -3.99 2.39
CA LEU A 96 -10.67 -3.21 3.42
C LEU A 96 -11.04 -3.73 4.83
N VAL A 97 -10.01 -4.01 5.62
CA VAL A 97 -10.13 -4.66 6.95
C VAL A 97 -10.77 -3.73 7.99
N GLU A 98 -10.76 -2.42 7.71
CA GLU A 98 -11.25 -1.38 8.61
C GLU A 98 -12.14 -0.39 7.86
N GLU A 99 -13.19 0.07 8.52
CA GLU A 99 -14.00 1.18 8.03
C GLU A 99 -13.15 2.46 8.06
N LEU A 100 -13.21 3.26 6.99
CA LEU A 100 -12.48 4.52 6.92
C LEU A 100 -13.44 5.69 7.07
N LEU A 101 -12.96 6.73 7.74
CA LEU A 101 -13.62 8.02 7.81
C LEU A 101 -12.97 8.97 6.82
N THR A 102 -13.81 9.55 5.96
CA THR A 102 -13.41 10.64 5.08
C THR A 102 -13.32 11.93 5.89
N ILE A 103 -12.21 12.64 5.75
CA ILE A 103 -11.97 13.95 6.39
C ILE A 103 -11.61 14.98 5.32
N GLU A 104 -12.03 16.22 5.54
CA GLU A 104 -11.62 17.37 4.74
C GLU A 104 -10.33 17.98 5.29
N LEU A 105 -9.30 18.06 4.44
CA LEU A 105 -8.00 18.64 4.78
C LEU A 105 -7.95 20.16 4.53
N ALA A 106 -8.77 20.68 3.61
CA ALA A 106 -8.87 22.10 3.35
C ALA A 106 -10.34 22.55 3.31
N PRO A 107 -10.84 23.27 4.34
CA PRO A 107 -12.24 23.72 4.36
C PRO A 107 -12.56 24.76 3.27
N SER A 108 -11.55 25.34 2.64
CA SER A 108 -11.71 26.31 1.54
C SER A 108 -11.87 25.64 0.16
N ASP A 109 -11.48 24.37 0.00
CA ASP A 109 -11.54 23.62 -1.26
C ASP A 109 -12.24 22.28 -1.01
N SER A 110 -13.52 22.17 -1.41
CA SER A 110 -14.37 21.00 -1.14
C SER A 110 -13.91 19.69 -1.80
N GLY A 111 -12.85 19.72 -2.63
CA GLY A 111 -12.28 18.54 -3.26
C GLY A 111 -11.13 17.88 -2.49
N LYS A 112 -10.55 18.54 -1.48
CA LYS A 112 -9.31 18.08 -0.83
C LYS A 112 -9.59 17.19 0.38
N VAL A 113 -10.06 15.97 0.10
CA VAL A 113 -10.41 14.96 1.11
C VAL A 113 -9.38 13.84 1.22
N THR A 114 -9.23 13.26 2.41
CA THR A 114 -8.47 12.02 2.63
C THR A 114 -9.24 11.08 3.55
N LYS A 115 -8.77 9.84 3.70
CA LYS A 115 -9.40 8.81 4.52
C LYS A 115 -8.47 8.39 5.66
N ILE A 116 -9.03 8.24 6.86
CA ILE A 116 -8.33 7.75 8.06
C ILE A 116 -9.07 6.57 8.68
N GLY A 117 -8.38 5.71 9.44
CA GLY A 117 -9.00 4.60 10.15
C GLY A 117 -10.11 5.04 11.11
N SER A 118 -11.24 4.32 11.14
CA SER A 118 -12.33 4.62 12.06
C SER A 118 -12.02 4.19 13.51
N LYS A 119 -11.16 3.18 13.69
CA LYS A 119 -10.87 2.55 15.00
C LYS A 119 -9.74 3.25 15.74
N MET A 120 -10.01 4.46 16.23
CA MET A 120 -9.10 5.19 17.12
C MET A 120 -9.89 6.05 18.11
N THR A 121 -9.25 6.42 19.22
CA THR A 121 -9.85 7.32 20.21
C THR A 121 -10.00 8.73 19.65
N GLU A 122 -10.97 9.49 20.16
CA GLU A 122 -11.26 10.83 19.67
C GLU A 122 -10.06 11.80 19.79
N ASN A 123 -9.30 11.70 20.88
CA ASN A 123 -8.08 12.49 21.06
C ASN A 123 -7.04 12.20 19.96
N VAL A 124 -6.75 10.92 19.68
CA VAL A 124 -5.79 10.52 18.64
C VAL A 124 -6.31 10.92 17.25
N ARG A 125 -7.61 10.72 16.99
CA ARG A 125 -8.25 11.16 15.75
C ARG A 125 -8.01 12.65 15.51
N ASN A 126 -8.29 13.49 16.52
CA ASN A 126 -8.14 14.93 16.40
C ASN A 126 -6.69 15.35 16.19
N GLN A 127 -5.73 14.68 16.85
CA GLN A 127 -4.30 14.91 16.62
C GLN A 127 -3.89 14.58 15.18
N ILE A 128 -4.35 13.45 14.64
CA ILE A 128 -4.07 13.03 13.27
C ILE A 128 -4.68 14.02 12.26
N ILE A 129 -5.96 14.37 12.44
CA ILE A 129 -6.64 15.34 11.57
C ILE A 129 -5.87 16.68 11.56
N ASN A 130 -5.47 17.16 12.73
CA ASN A 130 -4.72 18.42 12.83
C ASN A 130 -3.34 18.33 12.17
N CYS A 131 -2.64 17.20 12.35
CA CYS A 131 -1.36 16.94 11.68
C CYS A 131 -1.50 16.94 10.15
N LEU A 132 -2.49 16.21 9.62
CA LEU A 132 -2.74 16.13 8.18
C LEU A 132 -3.13 17.49 7.59
N ARG A 133 -3.94 18.28 8.29
CA ARG A 133 -4.30 19.65 7.88
C ARG A 133 -3.10 20.60 7.87
N LYS A 134 -2.20 20.48 8.84
CA LYS A 134 -0.96 21.28 8.91
C LYS A 134 0.02 20.96 7.78
N ASN A 135 0.01 19.72 7.30
CA ASN A 135 0.91 19.24 6.24
C ASN A 135 0.11 18.95 4.94
N LYS A 136 -0.90 19.76 4.60
CA LYS A 136 -1.77 19.53 3.43
C LYS A 136 -1.05 19.64 2.07
N ASP A 137 0.13 20.26 2.07
CA ASP A 137 1.04 20.49 0.95
C ASP A 137 1.84 19.24 0.55
N ILE A 138 1.93 18.23 1.43
CA ILE A 138 2.60 16.96 1.10
C ILE A 138 1.78 16.10 0.12
N PHE A 139 0.50 16.44 -0.06
CA PHE A 139 -0.41 15.72 -0.94
C PHE A 139 -0.44 16.39 -2.31
N ALA A 140 -0.26 15.59 -3.36
CA ALA A 140 -0.55 16.02 -4.72
C ALA A 140 -2.06 15.86 -4.98
N TRP A 141 -2.76 16.98 -5.15
CA TRP A 141 -4.22 17.00 -5.39
C TRP A 141 -4.54 16.92 -6.88
N THR A 142 -3.64 17.44 -7.71
CA THR A 142 -3.69 17.42 -9.16
C THR A 142 -2.35 16.95 -9.73
N SER A 143 -2.33 16.62 -11.02
CA SER A 143 -1.07 16.28 -11.71
C SER A 143 -0.07 17.43 -11.75
N GLN A 144 -0.53 18.68 -11.57
CA GLN A 144 0.33 19.87 -11.52
C GLN A 144 1.09 19.98 -10.19
N ASP A 145 0.56 19.41 -9.10
CA ASP A 145 1.19 19.43 -7.78
C ASP A 145 2.36 18.42 -7.67
N LEU A 146 2.49 17.51 -8.63
CA LEU A 146 3.63 16.63 -8.76
C LEU A 146 4.79 17.39 -9.42
N GLU A 147 5.37 18.32 -8.67
CA GLU A 147 6.66 18.88 -9.05
C GLU A 147 7.68 17.74 -9.02
N GLY A 148 8.11 17.32 -10.21
CA GLY A 148 9.11 16.27 -10.36
C GLY A 148 10.41 16.66 -9.64
N ILE A 149 11.26 15.66 -9.42
CA ILE A 149 12.62 15.93 -8.94
C ILE A 149 13.31 16.78 -9.99
N ASP A 150 13.94 17.88 -9.55
CA ASP A 150 14.71 18.76 -10.43
C ASP A 150 15.68 17.91 -11.29
N PRO A 151 15.68 18.06 -12.63
CA PRO A 151 16.56 17.29 -13.50
C PRO A 151 18.05 17.48 -13.18
N GLY A 152 18.45 18.61 -12.60
CA GLY A 152 19.82 18.83 -12.12
C GLY A 152 20.19 17.99 -10.89
N VAL A 153 19.21 17.45 -10.17
CA VAL A 153 19.42 16.59 -9.00
C VAL A 153 19.60 15.13 -9.39
N ILE A 154 18.73 14.60 -10.26
CA ILE A 154 18.83 13.23 -10.80
C ILE A 154 18.45 13.27 -12.29
N THR A 155 19.46 13.18 -13.15
CA THR A 155 19.31 12.77 -14.54
C THR A 155 20.17 11.55 -14.80
N HIS A 156 19.59 10.55 -15.45
CA HIS A 156 20.35 9.43 -16.01
C HIS A 156 20.53 9.71 -17.49
N HIS A 157 21.77 9.90 -17.94
CA HIS A 157 22.06 9.95 -19.36
C HIS A 157 21.96 8.54 -19.92
N LEU A 158 20.94 8.31 -20.75
CA LEU A 158 20.83 7.06 -21.50
C LEU A 158 21.91 7.09 -22.59
N ASN A 159 22.83 6.13 -22.57
CA ASN A 159 23.91 6.06 -23.54
C ASN A 159 23.35 5.52 -24.86
N LEU A 160 22.73 6.43 -25.64
CA LEU A 160 22.17 6.14 -26.94
C LEU A 160 23.23 6.33 -28.02
N ASP A 161 23.29 5.41 -28.96
CA ASP A 161 24.06 5.60 -30.19
C ASP A 161 23.42 6.76 -30.99
N PRO A 162 24.14 7.85 -31.29
CA PRO A 162 23.60 9.00 -32.04
C PRO A 162 23.11 8.64 -33.44
N SER A 163 23.59 7.52 -33.99
CA SER A 163 23.21 7.03 -35.31
C SER A 163 21.96 6.13 -35.30
N ALA A 164 21.50 5.71 -34.10
CA ALA A 164 20.31 4.87 -33.97
C ALA A 164 19.04 5.67 -34.31
N LYS A 165 18.20 5.10 -35.17
CA LYS A 165 16.93 5.73 -35.58
C LYS A 165 15.88 5.53 -34.48
N PRO A 166 15.11 6.57 -34.11
CA PRO A 166 14.00 6.42 -33.18
C PRO A 166 12.97 5.43 -33.73
N VAL A 167 12.60 4.43 -32.93
CA VAL A 167 11.53 3.49 -33.25
C VAL A 167 10.27 3.93 -32.52
N LYS A 168 9.21 4.23 -33.28
CA LYS A 168 7.88 4.48 -32.73
C LYS A 168 7.11 3.16 -32.75
N THR A 169 6.95 2.53 -31.61
CA THR A 169 6.10 1.34 -31.45
C THR A 169 4.66 1.77 -31.16
N GLU A 170 3.70 1.18 -31.88
CA GLU A 170 2.29 1.37 -31.60
C GLU A 170 1.91 0.65 -30.30
N LYS A 171 1.18 1.33 -29.41
CA LYS A 171 0.72 0.72 -28.17
C LYS A 171 -0.37 -0.28 -28.50
N ALA A 172 -0.17 -1.55 -28.16
CA ALA A 172 -1.21 -2.56 -28.31
C ALA A 172 -2.41 -2.21 -27.42
N THR A 173 -3.59 -2.13 -28.02
CA THR A 173 -4.86 -1.96 -27.30
C THR A 173 -5.23 -3.30 -26.67
N LEU A 174 -5.12 -3.39 -25.34
CA LEU A 174 -5.73 -4.48 -24.59
C LEU A 174 -7.25 -4.31 -24.66
N GLN A 175 -7.95 -5.20 -25.38
CA GLN A 175 -9.40 -5.29 -25.30
C GLN A 175 -9.77 -6.04 -24.02
N ALA A 176 -10.58 -5.40 -23.18
CA ALA A 176 -11.14 -5.96 -21.95
C ALA A 176 -12.38 -6.81 -22.23
#